data_AF-A0A815WYH3-F1
#
_entry.id   AF-A0A815WYH3-F1
#
_cell.length_a   1.000
_cell.length_b   1.000
_cell.length_c   1.000
_cell.angle_alpha   90.00
_cell.angle_beta   90.00
_cell.angle_gamma   90.00
#
_symmetry.space_group_name_H-M   'P 1'
#
loop_
_entity.id
_entity.type
_entity.pdbx_description
1 polymer ?
#
loop_
_entity_poly.entity_id
_entity_poly.type
_entity_poly.pdbx_seq_one_letter_code
_entity_poly.pdbx_strand_id
1 'polypeptide(L)'
;MNIVQNCLSKLLGIPSTSISVETVFDDLGIDSLQAITFIDLLSQTVGKDVDIDILYKYPNIKSFAGRIQELTTDSAPIKPVINIQNYTLDKTAGMPKVYESIGEKSLEILLQFISSSKQRLLDELHQYGALLFCGFDVITAEHLSGVVESFTVSNKSFLDYRDGISPRTRLTTKVFTSTEYPKRVNMSLHNEMSYSTNMPSIIFFFCEIPPVENTGQTPIGDSRAIFESVDHNILTEFIER
;
A
#
# COMPACT_ATOMS: atom_id res chain seq x y z
N MET A 1 13.07 -23.62 25.68
CA MET A 1 12.60 -22.52 26.55
C MET A 1 12.06 -21.42 25.64
N ASN A 2 10.87 -20.90 25.89
CA ASN A 2 10.17 -19.99 24.97
C ASN A 2 10.81 -18.59 24.97
N ILE A 3 11.17 -18.06 23.79
CA ILE A 3 11.81 -16.73 23.62
C ILE A 3 10.95 -15.63 24.26
N VAL A 4 9.63 -15.74 24.14
CA VAL A 4 8.66 -14.81 24.72
C VAL A 4 8.75 -14.81 26.25
N GLN A 5 8.79 -15.99 26.88
CA GLN A 5 8.94 -16.10 28.35
C GLN A 5 10.29 -15.55 28.83
N ASN A 6 11.36 -15.71 28.04
CA ASN A 6 12.66 -15.16 28.40
C ASN A 6 12.67 -13.62 28.35
N CYS A 7 12.01 -13.02 27.36
CA CYS A 7 11.89 -11.57 27.26
C CYS A 7 11.05 -11.01 28.42
N LEU A 8 9.93 -11.65 28.75
CA LEU A 8 9.12 -11.28 29.92
C LEU A 8 9.85 -11.46 31.24
N SER A 9 10.61 -12.54 31.39
CA SER A 9 11.43 -12.79 32.58
C SER A 9 12.45 -11.68 32.81
N LYS A 10 13.10 -11.20 31.73
CA LYS A 10 14.03 -10.06 31.80
C LYS A 10 13.33 -8.76 32.16
N LEU A 11 12.15 -8.50 31.58
CA LEU A 11 11.38 -7.28 31.81
C LEU A 11 10.82 -7.20 33.23
N LEU A 12 10.20 -8.29 33.69
CA LEU A 12 9.50 -8.36 34.98
C LEU A 12 10.43 -8.71 36.15
N GLY A 13 11.68 -9.12 35.88
CA GLY A 13 12.64 -9.47 36.92
C GLY A 13 12.31 -10.76 37.69
N ILE A 14 11.44 -11.61 37.14
CA ILE A 14 11.03 -12.90 37.75
C ILE A 14 11.51 -14.09 36.91
N PRO A 15 11.72 -15.29 37.50
CA PRO A 15 12.15 -16.47 36.77
C PRO A 15 11.16 -16.85 35.65
N SER A 16 11.67 -17.23 34.48
CA SER A 16 10.82 -17.66 33.35
C SER A 16 9.92 -18.85 33.68
N THR A 17 10.31 -19.69 34.64
CA THR A 17 9.54 -20.86 35.10
C THR A 17 8.34 -20.51 35.97
N SER A 18 8.29 -19.31 36.55
CA SER A 18 7.13 -18.84 37.32
C SER A 18 6.09 -18.12 36.46
N ILE A 19 6.39 -17.89 35.18
CA ILE A 19 5.47 -17.21 34.25
C ILE A 19 4.63 -18.26 33.53
N SER A 20 3.36 -18.35 33.90
CA SER A 20 2.38 -19.19 33.21
C SER A 20 2.17 -18.72 31.77
N VAL A 21 2.08 -19.67 30.83
CA VAL A 21 1.89 -19.34 29.41
C VAL A 21 0.45 -18.94 29.05
N GLU A 22 -0.50 -19.24 29.94
CA GLU A 22 -1.94 -18.97 29.73
C GLU A 22 -2.39 -17.64 30.35
N THR A 23 -1.59 -17.08 31.27
CA THR A 23 -1.92 -15.80 31.91
C THR A 23 -1.84 -14.67 30.88
N VAL A 24 -2.83 -13.79 30.90
CA VAL A 24 -2.86 -12.63 30.01
C VAL A 24 -1.80 -11.60 30.41
N PHE A 25 -1.27 -10.85 29.45
CA PHE A 25 -0.19 -9.90 29.69
C PHE A 25 -0.55 -8.82 30.71
N ASP A 26 -1.78 -8.32 30.67
CA ASP A 26 -2.29 -7.34 31.64
C ASP A 26 -2.21 -7.88 33.09
N ASP A 27 -2.59 -9.15 33.28
CA ASP A 27 -2.54 -9.83 34.59
C ASP A 27 -1.10 -10.15 35.03
N LEU A 28 -0.15 -10.17 34.08
CA LEU A 28 1.29 -10.26 34.37
C LEU A 28 1.90 -8.89 34.72
N GLY A 29 1.11 -7.82 34.71
CA GLY A 29 1.53 -6.46 35.03
C GLY A 29 2.11 -5.70 33.84
N ILE A 30 1.92 -6.19 32.60
CA ILE A 30 2.37 -5.52 31.39
C ILE A 30 1.39 -4.38 31.06
N ASP A 31 1.74 -3.17 31.50
CA ASP A 31 1.04 -1.94 31.13
C ASP A 31 1.48 -1.40 29.75
N SER A 32 0.92 -0.26 29.32
CA SER A 32 1.23 0.35 28.01
C SER A 32 2.70 0.71 27.81
N LEU A 33 3.44 1.06 28.87
CA LEU A 33 4.86 1.39 28.79
C LEU A 33 5.73 0.12 28.76
N GLN A 34 5.35 -0.86 29.56
CA GLN A 34 6.00 -2.18 29.57
C GLN A 34 5.77 -2.93 28.27
N ALA A 35 4.60 -2.77 27.63
CA ALA A 35 4.31 -3.34 26.32
C ALA A 35 5.29 -2.84 25.24
N ILE A 36 5.58 -1.54 25.21
CA ILE A 36 6.56 -0.97 24.27
C ILE A 36 7.96 -1.56 24.52
N THR A 37 8.37 -1.59 25.79
CA THR A 37 9.70 -2.11 26.18
C THR A 37 9.82 -3.61 25.88
N PHE A 38 8.74 -4.36 26.10
CA PHE A 38 8.65 -5.78 25.80
C PHE A 38 8.80 -6.05 24.30
N ILE A 39 8.08 -5.28 23.48
CA ILE A 39 8.11 -5.40 22.01
C ILE A 39 9.48 -5.02 21.44
N ASP A 40 10.12 -3.97 21.96
CA ASP A 40 11.47 -3.59 21.56
C ASP A 40 12.49 -4.69 21.90
N LEU A 41 12.47 -5.18 23.14
CA LEU A 41 13.36 -6.27 23.58
C LEU A 41 13.16 -7.54 22.74
N LEU A 42 11.90 -7.86 22.44
CA LEU A 42 11.56 -9.00 21.61
C LEU A 42 12.05 -8.81 20.18
N SER A 43 11.82 -7.64 19.57
CA SER A 43 12.26 -7.30 18.21
C SER A 43 13.77 -7.44 18.05
N GLN A 44 14.53 -6.93 19.03
CA GLN A 44 15.99 -7.09 19.08
C GLN A 44 16.41 -8.55 19.25
N THR A 45 15.68 -9.33 20.05
CA THR A 45 16.00 -10.75 20.30
C THR A 45 15.70 -11.62 19.08
N VAL A 46 14.65 -11.30 18.32
CA VAL A 46 14.26 -12.05 17.11
C VAL A 46 14.90 -11.52 15.83
N GLY A 47 15.51 -10.34 15.87
CA GLY A 47 16.15 -9.70 14.71
C GLY A 47 15.17 -9.21 13.64
N LYS A 48 13.91 -8.97 14.01
CA LYS A 48 12.83 -8.47 13.13
C LYS A 48 11.97 -7.48 13.91
N ASP A 49 11.44 -6.45 13.25
CA ASP A 49 10.49 -5.54 13.88
C ASP A 49 9.18 -6.27 14.17
N VAL A 50 8.74 -6.19 15.43
CA VAL A 50 7.48 -6.76 15.90
C VAL A 50 6.49 -5.63 16.14
N ASP A 51 5.33 -5.68 15.49
CA ASP A 51 4.27 -4.69 15.69
C ASP A 51 3.60 -4.88 17.06
N ILE A 52 3.42 -3.79 17.81
CA ILE A 52 2.76 -3.79 19.11
C ILE A 52 1.30 -4.25 19.03
N ASP A 53 0.62 -4.06 17.89
CA ASP A 53 -0.77 -4.47 17.68
C ASP A 53 -0.99 -5.97 17.89
N ILE A 54 0.06 -6.78 17.68
CA ILE A 54 -0.05 -8.22 17.88
C ILE A 54 -0.21 -8.59 19.36
N LEU A 55 0.26 -7.74 20.28
CA LEU A 55 0.13 -7.97 21.73
C LEU A 55 -1.34 -7.94 22.17
N TYR A 56 -2.13 -7.03 21.57
CA TYR A 56 -3.56 -6.94 21.81
C TYR A 56 -4.36 -8.06 21.14
N LYS A 57 -3.90 -8.56 19.99
CA LYS A 57 -4.55 -9.67 19.27
C LYS A 57 -4.28 -11.03 19.91
N TYR A 58 -3.12 -11.20 20.55
CA TYR A 58 -2.68 -12.44 21.16
C TYR A 58 -2.30 -12.20 22.62
N PRO A 59 -3.29 -12.09 23.54
CA PRO A 59 -3.09 -11.48 24.84
C PRO A 59 -2.36 -12.35 25.87
N ASN A 60 -1.82 -13.52 25.49
CA ASN A 60 -1.05 -14.39 26.38
C ASN A 60 0.12 -15.06 25.66
N ILE A 61 1.10 -15.57 26.42
CA ILE A 61 2.32 -16.16 25.87
C ILE A 61 2.03 -17.31 24.91
N LYS A 62 1.05 -18.18 25.20
CA LYS A 62 0.75 -19.34 24.36
C LYS A 62 0.33 -18.94 22.95
N SER A 63 -0.63 -18.01 22.84
CA SER A 63 -1.12 -17.51 21.55
C SER A 63 -0.08 -16.62 20.86
N PHE A 64 0.62 -15.79 21.63
CA PHE A 64 1.62 -14.86 21.13
C PHE A 64 2.88 -15.57 20.62
N ALA A 65 3.38 -16.58 21.34
CA ALA A 65 4.58 -17.32 20.96
C ALA A 65 4.39 -18.14 19.68
N GLY A 66 3.18 -18.64 19.40
CA GLY A 66 2.88 -19.26 18.12
C GLY A 66 3.09 -18.29 16.97
N ARG A 67 2.59 -17.05 17.11
CA ARG A 67 2.78 -15.99 16.12
C ARG A 67 4.23 -15.54 15.98
N ILE A 68 4.96 -15.41 17.09
CA ILE A 68 6.39 -15.11 17.04
C ILE A 68 7.19 -16.25 16.42
N GLN A 69 6.82 -17.51 16.67
CA GLN A 69 7.41 -18.65 15.99
C GLN A 69 7.17 -18.57 14.50
N GLU A 70 5.94 -18.33 14.03
CA GLU A 70 5.66 -18.10 12.60
C GLU A 70 6.52 -16.96 12.00
N LEU A 71 6.80 -15.91 12.77
CA LEU A 71 7.67 -14.81 12.35
C LEU A 71 9.18 -15.18 12.35
N THR A 72 9.60 -16.19 13.13
CA THR A 72 11.03 -16.54 13.38
C THR A 72 11.48 -17.87 12.79
N THR A 73 10.58 -18.84 12.57
CA THR A 73 10.87 -20.01 11.75
C THR A 73 10.92 -19.57 10.30
N ASP A 74 12.12 -19.17 9.88
CA ASP A 74 12.54 -19.33 8.51
C ASP A 74 12.52 -20.85 8.20
N SER A 75 11.36 -21.39 7.79
CA SER A 75 11.42 -21.84 6.40
C SER A 75 11.66 -20.53 5.68
N ALA A 76 12.90 -20.27 5.23
CA ALA A 76 13.18 -19.11 4.39
C ALA A 76 11.96 -19.01 3.50
N PRO A 77 11.14 -17.94 3.57
CA PRO A 77 9.94 -17.88 2.75
C PRO A 77 10.47 -18.28 1.40
N ILE A 78 9.92 -19.35 0.80
CA ILE A 78 10.21 -19.63 -0.61
C ILE A 78 9.92 -18.27 -1.19
N LYS A 79 10.96 -17.45 -1.49
CA LYS A 79 10.76 -16.07 -1.89
C LYS A 79 9.88 -16.30 -3.09
N PRO A 80 8.57 -15.98 -3.02
CA PRO A 80 7.70 -16.38 -4.08
C PRO A 80 8.35 -15.76 -5.29
N VAL A 81 8.73 -16.61 -6.26
CA VAL A 81 9.55 -16.14 -7.37
C VAL A 81 8.70 -15.07 -8.01
N ILE A 82 9.12 -13.81 -7.85
CA ILE A 82 8.35 -12.66 -8.32
C ILE A 82 8.47 -12.69 -9.82
N ASN A 83 7.61 -13.48 -10.44
CA ASN A 83 7.61 -13.68 -11.87
C ASN A 83 6.62 -12.68 -12.46
N ILE A 84 7.10 -11.47 -12.66
CA ILE A 84 6.31 -10.38 -13.19
C ILE A 84 6.81 -10.07 -14.60
N GLN A 85 5.93 -10.21 -15.58
CA GLN A 85 6.19 -9.63 -16.89
C GLN A 85 5.87 -8.15 -16.86
N ASN A 86 6.60 -7.41 -17.69
CA ASN A 86 6.32 -6.02 -17.91
C ASN A 86 6.41 -5.66 -19.40
N TYR A 87 5.50 -4.79 -19.82
CA TYR A 87 5.37 -4.30 -21.18
C TYR A 87 4.71 -2.93 -21.15
N THR A 88 4.55 -2.32 -22.31
CA THR A 88 3.79 -1.07 -22.45
C THR A 88 2.53 -1.36 -23.24
N LEU A 89 1.38 -0.90 -22.75
CA LEU A 89 0.09 -1.17 -23.39
C LEU A 89 -0.02 -0.41 -24.73
N ASP A 90 0.26 0.89 -24.74
CA ASP A 90 0.45 1.64 -25.98
C ASP A 90 1.94 1.68 -26.35
N LYS A 91 2.33 0.86 -27.33
CA LYS A 91 3.71 0.80 -27.81
C LYS A 91 4.19 2.10 -28.47
N THR A 92 3.27 2.94 -28.93
CA THR A 92 3.55 4.22 -29.58
C THR A 92 3.70 5.33 -28.54
N ALA A 93 2.75 5.40 -27.60
CA ALA A 93 2.75 6.43 -26.55
C ALA A 93 3.65 6.10 -25.36
N GLY A 94 4.12 4.85 -25.21
CA GLY A 94 4.98 4.49 -24.08
C GLY A 94 4.23 4.32 -22.76
N MET A 95 2.89 4.41 -22.73
CA MET A 95 2.08 4.48 -21.51
C MET A 95 0.79 3.62 -21.61
N PRO A 96 0.26 3.06 -20.50
CA PRO A 96 0.94 2.84 -19.23
C PRO A 96 1.98 1.72 -19.35
N LYS A 97 2.97 1.75 -18.46
CA LYS A 97 3.84 0.60 -18.21
C LYS A 97 3.05 -0.42 -17.37
N VAL A 98 2.90 -1.63 -17.89
CA VAL A 98 2.13 -2.71 -17.27
C VAL A 98 3.07 -3.65 -16.52
N TYR A 99 2.66 -4.04 -15.31
CA TYR A 99 3.23 -5.07 -14.48
C TYR A 99 2.18 -6.15 -14.27
N GLU A 100 2.43 -7.35 -14.79
CA GLU A 100 1.46 -8.45 -14.74
C GLU A 100 2.10 -9.68 -14.10
N SER A 101 1.38 -10.31 -13.17
CA SER A 101 1.86 -11.54 -12.54
C SER A 101 1.77 -12.75 -13.47
N ILE A 102 2.87 -13.51 -13.56
CA ILE A 102 2.96 -14.81 -14.23
C ILE A 102 3.17 -15.91 -13.16
N GLY A 103 2.10 -16.31 -12.50
CA GLY A 103 2.14 -17.38 -11.50
C GLY A 103 1.30 -17.04 -10.28
N GLU A 104 1.97 -16.83 -9.15
CA GLU A 104 1.34 -16.41 -7.89
C GLU A 104 0.72 -15.03 -8.03
N LYS A 105 -0.55 -14.85 -7.64
CA LYS A 105 -1.31 -13.61 -7.85
C LYS A 105 -1.66 -12.89 -6.57
N SER A 106 -1.35 -13.47 -5.41
CA SER A 106 -1.78 -12.94 -4.13
C SER A 106 -1.43 -11.46 -3.88
N LEU A 107 -2.16 -10.81 -2.98
CA LEU A 107 -1.84 -9.43 -2.56
C LEU A 107 -0.40 -9.35 -2.02
N GLU A 108 0.05 -10.37 -1.30
CA GLU A 108 1.38 -10.42 -0.69
C GLU A 108 2.49 -10.35 -1.74
N ILE A 109 2.34 -11.01 -2.90
CA ILE A 109 3.34 -10.93 -3.96
C ILE A 109 3.46 -9.52 -4.53
N LEU A 110 2.32 -8.82 -4.68
CA LEU A 110 2.28 -7.44 -5.16
C LEU A 110 2.95 -6.52 -4.15
N LEU A 111 2.61 -6.62 -2.87
CA LEU A 111 3.21 -5.79 -1.82
C LEU A 111 4.71 -6.04 -1.69
N GLN A 112 5.16 -7.30 -1.82
CA GLN A 112 6.58 -7.65 -1.81
C GLN A 112 7.31 -7.10 -3.04
N PHE A 113 6.69 -7.16 -4.22
CA PHE A 113 7.23 -6.58 -5.44
C PHE A 113 7.39 -5.06 -5.31
N ILE A 114 6.33 -4.37 -4.87
CA ILE A 114 6.36 -2.92 -4.69
C ILE A 114 7.44 -2.55 -3.66
N SER A 115 7.48 -3.23 -2.52
CA SER A 115 8.47 -2.94 -1.46
C SER A 115 9.91 -3.13 -1.94
N SER A 116 10.19 -4.19 -2.72
CA SER A 116 11.53 -4.48 -3.22
C SER A 116 11.95 -3.64 -4.43
N SER A 117 10.99 -3.08 -5.18
CA SER A 117 11.23 -2.29 -6.39
C SER A 117 10.80 -0.82 -6.27
N LYS A 118 10.50 -0.35 -5.06
CA LYS A 118 9.80 0.93 -4.82
C LYS A 118 10.40 2.11 -5.57
N GLN A 119 11.71 2.35 -5.40
CA GLN A 119 12.37 3.49 -6.05
C GLN A 119 12.29 3.39 -7.58
N ARG A 120 12.56 2.20 -8.13
CA ARG A 120 12.46 1.93 -9.56
C ARG A 120 11.03 2.18 -10.08
N LEU A 121 10.00 1.74 -9.36
CA LEU A 121 8.61 2.00 -9.73
C LEU A 121 8.28 3.50 -9.69
N LEU A 122 8.81 4.26 -8.73
CA LEU A 122 8.62 5.71 -8.70
C LEU A 122 9.33 6.41 -9.87
N ASP A 123 10.55 5.98 -10.20
CA ASP A 123 11.29 6.52 -11.34
C ASP A 123 10.59 6.21 -12.67
N GLU A 124 10.08 4.99 -12.81
CA GLU A 124 9.29 4.57 -13.98
C GLU A 124 7.93 5.28 -14.04
N LEU A 125 7.28 5.55 -12.90
CA LEU A 125 6.06 6.35 -12.87
C LEU A 125 6.34 7.77 -13.39
N HIS A 126 7.45 8.38 -12.98
CA HIS A 126 7.87 9.67 -13.53
C HIS A 126 8.19 9.61 -15.04
N GLN A 127 8.82 8.51 -15.50
CA GLN A 127 9.17 8.33 -16.90
C GLN A 127 7.91 8.12 -17.78
N TYR A 128 7.12 7.10 -17.46
CA TYR A 128 6.01 6.62 -18.28
C TYR A 128 4.68 7.34 -17.99
N GLY A 129 4.58 8.11 -16.91
CA GLY A 129 3.37 8.85 -16.52
C GLY A 129 2.30 8.00 -15.82
N ALA A 130 2.20 6.71 -16.15
CA ALA A 130 1.28 5.78 -15.49
C ALA A 130 1.83 4.35 -15.43
N LEU A 131 1.55 3.68 -14.31
CA LEU A 131 1.81 2.25 -14.09
C LEU A 131 0.47 1.51 -13.93
N LEU A 132 0.35 0.34 -14.55
CA LEU A 132 -0.79 -0.57 -14.37
C LEU A 132 -0.31 -1.88 -13.76
N PHE A 133 -0.85 -2.24 -12.59
CA PHE A 133 -0.63 -3.54 -11.98
C PHE A 133 -1.83 -4.44 -12.29
N CYS A 134 -1.60 -5.54 -13.01
CA CYS A 134 -2.65 -6.44 -13.49
C CYS A 134 -2.37 -7.89 -13.06
N GLY A 135 -3.43 -8.69 -12.93
CA GLY A 135 -3.31 -10.10 -12.57
C GLY A 135 -2.90 -10.34 -11.11
N PHE A 136 -3.27 -9.44 -10.20
CA PHE A 136 -3.09 -9.57 -8.75
C PHE A 136 -4.43 -9.63 -8.02
N ASP A 137 -4.49 -10.31 -6.88
CA ASP A 137 -5.69 -10.53 -6.05
C ASP A 137 -5.97 -9.32 -5.14
N VAL A 138 -6.01 -8.13 -5.74
CA VAL A 138 -6.51 -6.90 -5.12
C VAL A 138 -8.02 -6.90 -5.32
N ILE A 139 -8.79 -7.24 -4.28
CA ILE A 139 -10.23 -7.51 -4.40
C ILE A 139 -11.11 -6.56 -3.57
N THR A 140 -10.53 -5.83 -2.61
CA THR A 140 -11.29 -4.91 -1.75
C THR A 140 -10.61 -3.55 -1.64
N ALA A 141 -11.36 -2.56 -1.16
CA ALA A 141 -10.84 -1.23 -0.85
C ALA A 141 -9.72 -1.27 0.23
N GLU A 142 -9.75 -2.24 1.14
CA GLU A 142 -8.68 -2.47 2.11
C GLU A 142 -7.39 -2.98 1.44
N HIS A 143 -7.49 -3.86 0.44
CA HIS A 143 -6.33 -4.32 -0.32
C HIS A 143 -5.69 -3.14 -1.06
N LEU A 144 -6.50 -2.27 -1.67
CA LEU A 144 -6.01 -1.03 -2.29
C LEU A 144 -5.31 -0.13 -1.26
N SER A 145 -5.87 0.01 -0.07
CA SER A 145 -5.27 0.82 1.00
C SER A 145 -3.85 0.35 1.33
N GLY A 146 -3.63 -0.97 1.45
CA GLY A 146 -2.30 -1.55 1.67
C GLY A 146 -1.33 -1.33 0.50
N VAL A 147 -1.82 -1.42 -0.74
CA VAL A 147 -1.02 -1.11 -1.94
C VAL A 147 -0.58 0.35 -1.92
N VAL A 148 -1.49 1.29 -1.68
CA VAL A 148 -1.17 2.72 -1.60
C VAL A 148 -0.13 2.99 -0.53
N GLU A 149 -0.28 2.39 0.66
CA GLU A 149 0.67 2.56 1.77
C GLU A 149 2.08 2.06 1.41
N SER A 150 2.19 0.96 0.66
CA SER A 150 3.49 0.45 0.20
C SER A 150 4.26 1.45 -0.69
N PHE A 151 3.56 2.33 -1.42
CA PHE A 151 4.18 3.41 -2.20
C PHE A 151 4.55 4.63 -1.35
N THR A 152 3.89 4.88 -0.21
CA THR A 152 4.16 6.07 0.60
C THR A 152 5.49 5.96 1.35
N VAL A 153 6.33 6.99 1.24
CA VAL A 153 7.55 7.10 2.06
C VAL A 153 7.16 7.79 3.36
N SER A 154 7.70 7.31 4.49
CA SER A 154 7.62 7.98 5.78
C SER A 154 7.89 9.47 5.59
N ASN A 155 6.89 10.33 5.81
CA ASN A 155 6.86 11.80 5.66
C ASN A 155 6.12 12.41 4.44
N LYS A 156 5.51 11.63 3.52
CA LYS A 156 4.50 12.18 2.60
C LYS A 156 3.11 11.71 3.02
N SER A 157 2.34 12.60 3.64
CA SER A 157 0.97 12.32 4.08
C SER A 157 0.05 12.12 2.88
N PHE A 158 -0.84 11.13 2.99
CA PHE A 158 -2.00 11.00 2.12
C PHE A 158 -2.73 12.35 2.05
N LEU A 159 -3.04 12.84 0.85
CA LEU A 159 -3.77 14.09 0.69
C LEU A 159 -5.21 13.83 1.11
N ASP A 160 -5.66 14.45 2.20
CA ASP A 160 -7.06 14.35 2.62
C ASP A 160 -7.94 15.01 1.56
N TYR A 161 -8.98 14.31 1.11
CA TYR A 161 -9.87 14.76 0.04
C TYR A 161 -10.81 15.85 0.57
N ARG A 162 -10.31 17.09 0.68
CA ARG A 162 -11.03 18.24 1.25
C ARG A 162 -11.56 19.23 0.22
N ASP A 163 -10.87 19.43 -0.89
CA ASP A 163 -11.26 20.41 -1.93
C ASP A 163 -11.91 19.76 -3.17
N GLY A 164 -12.36 18.52 -3.04
CA GLY A 164 -13.04 17.81 -4.12
C GLY A 164 -14.44 18.33 -4.36
N ILE A 165 -14.73 18.77 -5.59
CA ILE A 165 -16.03 19.37 -5.96
C ILE A 165 -17.10 18.35 -6.35
N SER A 166 -16.74 17.06 -6.44
CA SER A 166 -17.63 16.00 -6.89
C SER A 166 -18.00 15.04 -5.77
N PRO A 167 -19.25 14.54 -5.72
CA PRO A 167 -19.69 13.59 -4.70
C PRO A 167 -18.89 12.28 -4.82
N ARG A 168 -18.38 11.82 -3.68
CA ARG A 168 -17.69 10.54 -3.52
C ARG A 168 -18.08 9.94 -2.17
N THR A 169 -18.24 8.62 -2.15
CA THR A 169 -18.48 7.85 -0.95
C THR A 169 -17.15 7.35 -0.39
N ARG A 170 -16.86 7.65 0.87
CA ARG A 170 -15.68 7.13 1.57
C ARG A 170 -15.90 5.64 1.88
N LEU A 171 -15.02 4.77 1.38
CA LEU A 171 -15.07 3.31 1.60
C LEU A 171 -14.15 2.89 2.75
N THR A 172 -12.96 3.47 2.84
CA THR A 172 -12.01 3.28 3.95
C THR A 172 -11.45 4.62 4.40
N THR A 173 -10.51 4.65 5.36
CA THR A 173 -9.83 5.88 5.77
C THR A 173 -9.22 6.65 4.59
N LYS A 174 -8.74 5.96 3.54
CA LYS A 174 -7.99 6.53 2.42
C LYS A 174 -8.61 6.25 1.05
N VAL A 175 -9.60 5.37 0.96
CA VAL A 175 -10.20 4.98 -0.32
C VAL A 175 -11.62 5.54 -0.43
N PHE A 176 -11.91 6.08 -1.60
CA PHE A 176 -13.21 6.68 -1.96
C PHE A 176 -13.68 6.08 -3.28
N THR A 177 -15.00 6.07 -3.50
CA THR A 177 -15.55 5.82 -4.84
C THR A 177 -15.05 6.90 -5.80
N SER A 178 -14.90 6.54 -7.09
CA SER A 178 -14.72 7.55 -8.14
C SER A 178 -15.96 8.43 -8.24
N THR A 179 -15.87 9.54 -8.99
CA THR A 179 -16.99 10.46 -9.15
C THR A 179 -18.28 9.76 -9.60
N GLU A 180 -19.36 10.00 -8.86
CA GLU A 180 -20.67 9.40 -9.08
C GLU A 180 -21.49 10.20 -10.11
N TYR A 181 -21.07 10.18 -11.39
CA TYR A 181 -21.85 10.72 -12.52
C TYR A 181 -22.75 9.65 -13.16
N PRO A 182 -23.83 10.05 -13.88
CA PRO A 182 -24.62 9.11 -14.66
C PRO A 182 -23.76 8.41 -15.72
N LYS A 183 -23.87 7.07 -15.82
CA LYS A 183 -23.08 6.20 -16.72
C LYS A 183 -23.03 6.62 -18.20
N ARG A 184 -23.99 7.43 -18.65
CA ARG A 184 -24.10 7.92 -20.04
C ARG A 184 -23.19 9.13 -20.35
N VAL A 185 -22.60 9.74 -19.32
CA VAL A 185 -21.82 10.96 -19.46
C VAL A 185 -20.34 10.60 -19.56
N ASN A 186 -19.70 11.04 -20.65
CA ASN A 186 -18.25 10.95 -20.78
C ASN A 186 -17.61 12.14 -20.09
N MET A 187 -16.71 11.87 -19.15
CA MET A 187 -15.88 12.89 -18.53
C MET A 187 -14.77 13.28 -19.49
N SER A 188 -14.59 14.58 -19.72
CA SER A 188 -13.47 15.08 -20.54
C SER A 188 -12.15 14.86 -19.81
N LEU A 189 -11.05 14.75 -20.56
CA LEU A 189 -9.71 14.68 -19.97
C LEU A 189 -9.43 15.95 -19.15
N HIS A 190 -8.88 15.76 -17.96
CA HIS A 190 -8.50 16.82 -17.03
C HIS A 190 -7.44 16.29 -16.06
N ASN A 191 -6.75 17.20 -15.37
CA ASN A 191 -5.88 16.86 -14.25
C ASN A 191 -6.69 16.93 -12.94
N GLU A 192 -6.51 15.95 -12.05
CA GLU A 192 -7.24 15.88 -10.78
C GLU A 192 -6.97 17.14 -9.95
N MET A 193 -8.02 17.84 -9.54
CA MET A 193 -7.94 19.03 -8.68
C MET A 193 -7.02 20.14 -9.19
N SER A 194 -6.88 20.33 -10.51
CA SER A 194 -6.01 21.37 -11.09
C SER A 194 -6.40 22.82 -10.74
N TYR A 195 -7.55 23.02 -10.09
CA TYR A 195 -8.03 24.29 -9.57
C TYR A 195 -7.61 24.54 -8.09
N SER A 196 -7.09 23.52 -7.38
CA SER A 196 -6.64 23.63 -5.98
C SER A 196 -5.15 23.94 -5.92
N THR A 197 -4.75 24.69 -4.89
CA THR A 197 -3.33 24.94 -4.57
C THR A 197 -2.63 23.73 -3.96
N ASN A 198 -3.39 22.72 -3.53
CA ASN A 198 -2.88 21.49 -2.93
C ASN A 198 -3.28 20.27 -3.79
N MET A 199 -2.70 20.21 -4.99
CA MET A 199 -2.99 19.17 -5.98
C MET A 199 -2.23 17.87 -5.70
N PRO A 200 -2.83 16.68 -5.88
CA PRO A 200 -2.13 15.41 -5.73
C PRO A 200 -1.05 15.22 -6.80
N SER A 201 0.12 14.71 -6.42
CA SER A 201 1.19 14.33 -7.37
C SER A 201 0.98 12.95 -8.00
N ILE A 202 0.24 12.07 -7.32
CA ILE A 202 -0.05 10.70 -7.75
C ILE A 202 -1.50 10.41 -7.41
N ILE A 203 -2.23 9.79 -8.33
CA ILE A 203 -3.57 9.25 -8.13
C ILE A 203 -3.56 7.74 -8.33
N PHE A 204 -4.30 7.01 -7.50
CA PHE A 204 -4.47 5.56 -7.60
C PHE A 204 -5.90 5.25 -8.02
N PHE A 205 -6.05 4.32 -8.96
CA PHE A 205 -7.33 3.77 -9.37
C PHE A 205 -7.37 2.27 -9.11
N PHE A 206 -8.55 1.77 -8.75
CA PHE A 206 -8.80 0.36 -8.50
C PHE A 206 -10.15 -0.03 -9.10
N CYS A 207 -10.16 -1.15 -9.83
CA CYS A 207 -11.37 -1.73 -10.37
C CYS A 207 -11.80 -2.91 -9.48
N GLU A 208 -12.73 -2.65 -8.57
CA GLU A 208 -13.33 -3.69 -7.72
C GLU A 208 -14.31 -4.56 -8.53
N ILE A 209 -15.13 -3.91 -9.35
CA ILE A 209 -16.11 -4.55 -10.23
C ILE A 209 -15.82 -4.12 -11.67
N PRO A 210 -15.42 -5.05 -12.55
CA PRO A 210 -15.23 -4.75 -13.97
C PRO A 210 -16.52 -4.20 -14.61
N PRO A 211 -16.42 -3.17 -15.46
CA PRO A 211 -17.57 -2.67 -16.19
C PRO A 211 -18.01 -3.68 -17.26
N VAL A 212 -19.19 -3.45 -17.85
CA VAL A 212 -19.62 -4.16 -19.06
C VAL A 212 -18.60 -3.89 -20.18
N GLU A 213 -18.36 -4.89 -21.02
CA GLU A 213 -17.42 -4.80 -22.13
C GLU A 213 -17.63 -3.52 -22.96
N ASN A 214 -16.53 -2.85 -23.31
CA ASN A 214 -16.50 -1.57 -24.04
C ASN A 214 -17.19 -0.39 -23.34
N THR A 215 -17.34 -0.42 -22.02
CA THR A 215 -17.89 0.68 -21.22
C THR A 215 -17.02 0.98 -20.00
N GLY A 216 -17.20 2.15 -19.38
CA GLY A 216 -16.65 2.44 -18.04
C GLY A 216 -15.13 2.42 -17.91
N GLN A 217 -14.40 2.47 -19.04
CA GLN A 217 -12.96 2.64 -19.03
C GLN A 217 -12.60 4.01 -18.46
N THR A 218 -11.40 4.12 -17.89
CA THR A 218 -10.79 5.39 -17.46
C THR A 218 -9.69 5.74 -18.46
N PRO A 219 -9.97 6.55 -19.50
CA PRO A 219 -8.94 6.99 -20.42
C PRO A 219 -7.89 7.84 -19.68
N ILE A 220 -6.62 7.60 -19.99
CA ILE A 220 -5.50 8.40 -19.52
C ILE A 220 -4.77 8.99 -20.72
N GLY A 221 -4.27 10.21 -20.58
CA GLY A 221 -3.55 10.92 -21.64
C GLY A 221 -2.22 11.48 -21.13
N ASP A 222 -1.19 11.49 -21.98
CA ASP A 222 0.10 12.09 -21.65
C ASP A 222 0.03 13.60 -21.89
N SER A 223 -0.05 14.37 -20.82
CA SER A 223 -0.07 15.84 -20.86
C SER A 223 1.16 16.44 -21.56
N ARG A 224 2.32 15.75 -21.57
CA ARG A 224 3.54 16.19 -22.27
C ARG A 224 3.34 16.09 -23.78
N ALA A 225 2.83 14.95 -24.25
CA ALA A 225 2.52 14.75 -25.66
C ALA A 225 1.39 15.70 -26.13
N ILE A 226 0.38 15.94 -25.28
CA ILE A 226 -0.67 16.93 -25.56
C ILE A 226 -0.04 18.31 -25.71
N PHE A 227 0.80 18.74 -24.76
CA PHE A 227 1.49 20.04 -24.82
C PHE A 227 2.32 20.20 -26.10
N GLU A 228 3.11 19.19 -26.46
CA GLU A 228 3.92 19.17 -27.70
C GLU A 228 3.08 19.21 -28.98
N SER A 229 1.82 18.74 -28.92
CA SER A 229 0.90 18.73 -30.07
C SER A 229 0.17 20.06 -30.29
N VAL A 230 0.20 20.98 -29.32
CA VAL A 230 -0.45 22.29 -29.44
C VAL A 230 0.33 23.17 -30.42
N ASP A 231 -0.38 23.91 -31.28
CA ASP A 231 0.23 24.85 -32.22
C ASP A 231 1.16 25.85 -31.49
N HIS A 232 2.37 26.01 -32.02
CA HIS A 232 3.41 26.83 -31.39
C HIS A 232 2.97 28.29 -31.21
N ASN A 233 2.14 28.85 -32.10
CA ASN A 233 1.67 30.23 -31.96
C ASN A 233 0.72 30.36 -30.76
N ILE A 234 -0.15 29.36 -30.56
CA ILE A 234 -1.06 29.30 -29.40
C ILE A 234 -0.23 29.17 -28.11
N LEU A 235 0.76 28.27 -28.09
CA LEU A 235 1.64 28.09 -26.93
C LEU A 235 2.38 29.38 -26.56
N THR A 236 2.89 30.10 -27.56
CA THR A 236 3.63 31.36 -27.35
C THR A 236 2.73 32.41 -26.69
N GLU A 237 1.51 32.60 -27.20
CA GLU A 237 0.55 33.54 -26.60
C GLU A 237 0.21 33.19 -25.14
N PHE A 238 0.12 31.90 -24.81
CA PHE A 238 -0.16 31.44 -23.44
C PHE A 238 1.02 31.62 -22.48
N ILE A 239 2.27 31.42 -22.94
CA ILE A 239 3.48 31.51 -22.10
C ILE A 239 3.86 32.96 -21.81
N GLU A 240 3.57 33.89 -22.73
CA GLU A 240 3.89 35.31 -22.59
C GLU A 240 2.92 36.10 -21.67
N ARG A 241 1.84 35.46 -21.20
CA ARG A 241 0.85 36.05 -20.29
C ARG A 241 1.09 35.65 -18.85
#